data_AF-A0A954RRH6-F1
#
_entry.id   AF-A0A954RRH6-F1
#
_cell.length_a   1.000
_cell.length_b   1.000
_cell.length_c   1.000
_cell.angle_alpha   90.00
_cell.angle_beta   90.00
_cell.angle_gamma   90.00
#
_symmetry.space_group_name_H-M   'P 1'
#
loop_
_entity.id
_entity.type
_entity.pdbx_description
1 polymer ?
#
loop_
_entity_poly.entity_id
_entity_poly.type
_entity_poly.pdbx_seq_one_letter_code
_entity_poly.pdbx_strand_id
1 'polypeptide(L)'
;AASIEVPWHEDLEILERSLEADVAEIEPFYDAAPTLQSLKSLGIRTAVVSNLATPYKRPFSFHQLDLWVDVVVFSCDCGLLKPDPRIYELALKQLDVEATEAIMVGDSCKADVDGPARIGIRGVHLVRSGESESSSAVTIASLAEIVEMALG
;
A
#
# COMPACT_ATOMS: atom_id res chain seq x y z
N ALA A 1 23.61 10.90 -41.16
CA ALA A 1 23.50 10.95 -39.70
C ALA A 1 24.05 9.63 -39.18
N ALA A 2 25.08 9.66 -38.34
CA ALA A 2 25.64 8.44 -37.75
C ALA A 2 24.63 7.91 -36.73
N SER A 3 24.09 6.73 -36.97
CA SER A 3 23.29 5.99 -36.00
C SER A 3 24.19 5.69 -34.80
N ILE A 4 23.85 6.23 -33.64
CA ILE A 4 24.48 5.82 -32.38
C ILE A 4 23.90 4.44 -32.08
N GLU A 5 24.70 3.38 -32.26
CA GLU A 5 24.39 2.08 -31.69
C GLU A 5 24.47 2.22 -30.18
N VAL A 6 23.31 2.15 -29.54
CA VAL A 6 23.20 2.24 -28.09
C VAL A 6 23.22 0.80 -27.54
N PRO A 7 24.21 0.41 -26.72
CA PRO A 7 24.43 -0.98 -26.34
C PRO A 7 23.48 -1.48 -25.24
N TRP A 8 22.43 -0.72 -24.92
CA TRP A 8 21.52 -0.98 -23.80
C TRP A 8 20.66 -2.24 -23.95
N HIS A 9 20.64 -2.92 -25.10
CA HIS A 9 19.72 -4.05 -25.30
C HIS A 9 20.05 -5.23 -24.36
N GLU A 10 21.33 -5.60 -24.21
CA GLU A 10 21.74 -6.64 -23.27
C GLU A 10 21.56 -6.21 -21.81
N ASP A 11 21.82 -4.93 -21.51
CA ASP A 11 21.61 -4.37 -20.17
C ASP A 11 20.12 -4.34 -19.77
N LEU A 12 19.22 -4.05 -20.72
CA LEU A 12 17.77 -4.05 -20.50
C LEU A 12 17.24 -5.47 -20.26
N GLU A 13 17.67 -6.46 -21.03
CA GLU A 13 17.27 -7.85 -20.80
C GLU A 13 17.71 -8.35 -19.41
N ILE A 14 18.89 -7.94 -18.94
CA ILE A 14 19.37 -8.27 -17.59
C ILE A 14 18.49 -7.61 -16.53
N LEU A 15 18.17 -6.32 -16.69
CA LEU A 15 17.31 -5.59 -15.76
C LEU A 15 15.89 -6.15 -15.71
N GLU A 16 15.31 -6.47 -16.87
CA GLU A 16 13.99 -7.09 -16.96
C GLU A 16 13.95 -8.45 -16.26
N ARG A 17 14.95 -9.30 -16.47
CA ARG A 17 15.06 -10.59 -15.78
C ARG A 17 15.25 -10.44 -14.28
N SER A 18 16.04 -9.46 -13.84
CA SER A 18 16.21 -9.16 -12.41
C SER A 18 14.89 -8.72 -11.80
N LEU A 19 14.16 -7.82 -12.47
CA LEU A 19 12.86 -7.35 -12.03
C LEU A 19 11.83 -8.48 -11.96
N GLU A 20 11.82 -9.39 -12.95
CA GLU A 20 10.93 -10.56 -12.92
C GLU A 20 11.25 -11.49 -11.75
N ALA A 21 12.54 -11.72 -11.46
CA ALA A 21 12.97 -12.50 -10.31
C ALA A 21 12.53 -11.85 -8.99
N ASP A 22 12.81 -10.55 -8.82
CA ASP A 22 12.41 -9.78 -7.64
C ASP A 22 10.89 -9.85 -7.42
N VAL A 23 10.11 -9.63 -8.49
CA VAL A 23 8.64 -9.68 -8.42
C VAL A 23 8.14 -11.09 -8.06
N ALA A 24 8.79 -12.15 -8.54
CA ALA A 24 8.41 -13.52 -8.26
C ALA A 24 8.69 -13.96 -6.81
N GLU A 25 9.64 -13.32 -6.14
CA GLU A 25 10.02 -13.62 -4.75
C GLU A 25 9.21 -12.83 -3.70
N ILE A 26 8.37 -11.88 -4.13
CA ILE A 26 7.54 -11.10 -3.21
C ILE A 26 6.49 -12.00 -2.57
N GLU A 27 6.55 -12.09 -1.25
CA GLU A 27 5.59 -12.79 -0.41
C GLU A 27 4.85 -11.80 0.50
N PRO A 28 3.54 -11.99 0.74
CA PRO A 28 2.83 -11.20 1.72
C PRO A 28 3.31 -11.55 3.13
N PHE A 29 3.27 -10.56 4.04
CA PHE A 29 3.46 -10.83 5.45
C PHE A 29 2.36 -11.78 5.97
N TYR A 30 2.71 -12.62 6.95
CA TYR A 30 1.85 -13.70 7.46
C TYR A 30 0.47 -13.23 7.97
N ASP A 31 0.36 -11.98 8.38
CA ASP A 31 -0.82 -11.33 8.94
C ASP A 31 -1.66 -10.59 7.89
N ALA A 32 -1.18 -10.38 6.66
CA ALA A 32 -1.88 -9.58 5.66
C ALA A 32 -3.23 -10.19 5.24
N ALA A 33 -3.23 -11.42 4.72
CA ALA A 33 -4.47 -12.07 4.28
C ALA A 33 -5.45 -12.33 5.43
N PRO A 34 -5.03 -12.86 6.60
CA PRO A 34 -5.94 -13.04 7.73
C PRO A 34 -6.59 -11.74 8.20
N THR A 35 -5.82 -10.64 8.27
CA THR A 35 -6.36 -9.34 8.68
C THR A 35 -7.43 -8.85 7.70
N LEU A 36 -7.16 -8.87 6.40
CA LEU A 36 -8.14 -8.43 5.40
C LEU A 36 -9.40 -9.28 5.43
N GLN A 37 -9.27 -10.60 5.61
CA GLN A 37 -10.41 -11.51 5.78
C GLN A 37 -11.25 -11.17 7.03
N SER A 38 -10.60 -10.88 8.16
CA SER A 38 -11.28 -10.48 9.39
C SER A 38 -11.99 -9.13 9.25
N LEU A 39 -11.36 -8.12 8.63
CA LEU A 39 -12.00 -6.83 8.41
C LEU A 39 -13.24 -6.98 7.51
N LYS A 40 -13.14 -7.79 6.45
CA LYS A 40 -14.26 -8.09 5.57
C LYS A 40 -15.40 -8.81 6.30
N SER A 41 -15.10 -9.77 7.18
CA SER A 41 -16.14 -10.49 7.95
C SER A 41 -16.84 -9.60 8.98
N LEU A 42 -16.16 -8.55 9.46
CA LEU A 42 -16.73 -7.50 10.30
C LEU A 42 -17.51 -6.43 9.53
N GLY A 43 -17.55 -6.51 8.19
CA GLY A 43 -18.22 -5.53 7.34
C GLY A 43 -17.47 -4.19 7.23
N ILE A 44 -16.18 -4.17 7.57
CA ILE A 44 -15.33 -2.98 7.46
C ILE A 44 -14.83 -2.89 6.03
N ARG A 45 -15.13 -1.76 5.38
CA ARG A 45 -14.67 -1.49 4.01
C ARG A 45 -13.16 -1.24 4.01
N THR A 46 -12.44 -1.80 3.05
CA THR A 46 -10.97 -1.72 2.97
C THR A 46 -10.50 -1.24 1.60
N ALA A 47 -9.49 -0.38 1.60
CA ALA A 47 -8.78 0.04 0.40
C ALA A 47 -7.28 -0.20 0.51
N VAL A 48 -6.65 -0.53 -0.61
CA VAL A 48 -5.20 -0.45 -0.77
C VAL A 48 -4.84 0.84 -1.50
N VAL A 49 -4.03 1.69 -0.87
CA VAL A 49 -3.50 2.91 -1.48
C VAL A 49 -1.98 2.84 -1.50
N SER A 50 -1.38 2.63 -2.67
CA SER A 50 0.05 2.32 -2.77
C SER A 50 0.77 3.14 -3.85
N ASN A 51 1.95 3.63 -3.48
CA ASN A 51 2.94 4.14 -4.44
C ASN A 51 3.66 2.92 -5.03
N LEU A 52 3.26 2.51 -6.22
CA LEU A 52 3.64 1.23 -6.80
C LEU A 52 3.89 1.37 -8.31
N ALA A 53 4.93 0.70 -8.81
CA ALA A 53 5.14 0.53 -10.25
C ALA A 53 4.40 -0.70 -10.78
N THR A 54 3.98 -0.66 -12.05
CA THR A 54 3.08 -1.66 -12.68
C THR A 54 3.48 -3.13 -12.46
N PRO A 55 4.76 -3.53 -12.58
CA PRO A 55 5.17 -4.94 -12.40
C PRO A 55 4.82 -5.50 -11.01
N TYR A 56 4.92 -4.65 -9.98
CA TYR A 56 4.66 -5.01 -8.59
C TYR A 56 3.16 -5.12 -8.24
N LYS A 57 2.26 -4.88 -9.20
CA LYS A 57 0.83 -5.21 -9.05
C LYS A 57 0.60 -6.73 -9.10
N ARG A 58 1.42 -7.46 -9.85
CA ARG A 58 1.23 -8.90 -10.09
C ARG A 58 1.25 -9.72 -8.79
N PRO A 59 2.19 -9.53 -7.85
CA PRO A 59 2.21 -10.29 -6.59
C PRO A 59 0.93 -10.11 -5.77
N PHE A 60 0.35 -8.90 -5.75
CA PHE A 60 -0.87 -8.62 -4.99
C PHE A 60 -2.04 -9.52 -5.42
N SER A 61 -2.28 -9.65 -6.72
CA SER A 61 -3.31 -10.55 -7.26
C SER A 61 -2.88 -12.01 -7.29
N PHE A 62 -1.60 -12.32 -7.53
CA PHE A 62 -1.09 -13.69 -7.50
C PHE A 62 -1.31 -14.36 -6.14
N HIS A 63 -1.07 -13.60 -5.06
CA HIS A 63 -1.33 -14.01 -3.68
C HIS A 63 -2.78 -13.80 -3.24
N GLN A 64 -3.68 -13.46 -4.16
CA GLN A 64 -5.14 -13.36 -3.95
C GLN A 64 -5.54 -12.35 -2.86
N LEU A 65 -4.73 -11.32 -2.62
CA LEU A 65 -5.05 -10.28 -1.63
C LEU A 65 -6.15 -9.35 -2.15
N ASP A 66 -6.25 -9.19 -3.47
CA ASP A 66 -7.28 -8.41 -4.14
C ASP A 66 -8.71 -8.93 -3.90
N LEU A 67 -8.87 -10.22 -3.59
CA LEU A 67 -10.18 -10.81 -3.26
C LEU A 67 -10.78 -10.29 -1.95
N TRP A 68 -9.94 -9.71 -1.08
CA TRP A 68 -10.32 -9.32 0.29
C TRP A 68 -10.46 -7.81 0.47
N VAL A 69 -10.20 -7.03 -0.58
CA VAL A 69 -10.27 -5.57 -0.55
C VAL A 69 -11.40 -5.05 -1.44
N ASP A 70 -12.03 -3.94 -1.04
CA ASP A 70 -13.14 -3.36 -1.80
C ASP A 70 -12.64 -2.40 -2.88
N VAL A 71 -11.53 -1.71 -2.61
CA VAL A 71 -10.96 -0.68 -3.48
C VAL A 71 -9.45 -0.83 -3.58
N VAL A 72 -8.92 -0.61 -4.78
CA VAL A 72 -7.47 -0.58 -5.03
C VAL A 72 -7.12 0.69 -5.78
N VAL A 73 -6.21 1.49 -5.21
CA VAL A 73 -5.68 2.72 -5.79
C VAL A 73 -4.16 2.61 -5.85
N PHE A 74 -3.65 2.28 -7.03
CA PHE A 74 -2.22 2.26 -7.30
C PHE A 74 -1.79 3.53 -8.03
N SER A 75 -0.67 4.12 -7.61
CA SER A 75 -0.14 5.35 -8.20
C SER A 75 0.15 5.22 -9.70
N CYS A 76 0.60 4.04 -10.15
CA CYS A 76 0.85 3.78 -11.57
C CYS A 76 -0.42 3.78 -12.42
N ASP A 77 -1.59 3.55 -11.83
CA ASP A 77 -2.87 3.56 -12.56
C ASP A 77 -3.52 4.95 -12.55
N CYS A 78 -3.45 5.67 -11.42
CA CYS A 78 -4.13 6.95 -11.24
C CYS A 78 -3.26 8.18 -11.50
N GLY A 79 -1.93 8.02 -11.64
CA GLY A 79 -0.98 9.12 -11.86
C GLY A 79 -0.79 10.05 -10.65
N LEU A 80 -1.23 9.62 -9.46
CA LEU A 80 -1.08 10.35 -8.20
C LEU A 80 -0.20 9.54 -7.25
N LEU A 81 0.65 10.20 -6.47
CA LEU A 81 1.54 9.56 -5.49
C LEU A 81 1.23 10.12 -4.10
N LYS A 82 1.16 9.24 -3.09
CA LYS A 82 1.24 9.67 -1.69
C LYS A 82 2.54 10.48 -1.47
N PRO A 83 2.54 11.61 -0.75
CA PRO A 83 1.46 12.13 0.08
C PRO A 83 0.55 13.19 -0.57
N ASP A 84 0.36 13.17 -1.89
CA ASP A 84 -0.61 14.06 -2.54
C ASP A 84 -2.02 13.76 -2.00
N PRO A 85 -2.76 14.74 -1.45
CA PRO A 85 -4.07 14.53 -0.83
C PRO A 85 -5.07 13.82 -1.76
N ARG A 86 -4.97 14.07 -3.08
CA ARG A 86 -5.92 13.57 -4.08
C ARG A 86 -5.95 12.06 -4.19
N ILE A 87 -4.87 11.35 -3.85
CA ILE A 87 -4.86 9.88 -3.91
C ILE A 87 -5.69 9.28 -2.78
N TYR A 88 -5.69 9.88 -1.59
CA TYR A 88 -6.49 9.44 -0.47
C TYR A 88 -7.96 9.82 -0.66
N GLU A 89 -8.23 11.04 -1.15
CA GLU A 89 -9.58 11.48 -1.53
C GLU A 89 -10.22 10.54 -2.57
N LEU A 90 -9.42 10.08 -3.54
CA LEU A 90 -9.86 9.09 -4.53
C LEU A 90 -10.24 7.76 -3.87
N ALA A 91 -9.47 7.30 -2.88
CA ALA A 91 -9.79 6.08 -2.14
C ALA A 91 -11.06 6.23 -1.28
N LEU A 92 -11.18 7.33 -0.53
CA LEU A 92 -12.37 7.66 0.26
C LEU A 92 -13.63 7.71 -0.61
N LYS A 93 -13.54 8.38 -1.77
CA LYS A 93 -14.65 8.47 -2.73
C LYS A 93 -15.07 7.12 -3.29
N GLN A 94 -14.12 6.25 -3.63
CA GLN A 94 -14.43 4.91 -4.14
C GLN A 94 -14.98 4.00 -3.04
N LEU A 95 -14.50 4.17 -1.81
CA LEU A 95 -15.03 3.46 -0.64
C LEU A 95 -16.39 3.99 -0.20
N ASP A 96 -16.75 5.23 -0.55
CA ASP A 96 -17.95 5.94 -0.09
C ASP A 96 -17.98 6.10 1.44
N VAL A 97 -16.88 6.63 2.00
CA VAL A 97 -16.68 6.94 3.42
C VAL A 97 -16.14 8.35 3.61
N GLU A 98 -16.42 8.94 4.77
CA GLU A 98 -15.81 10.21 5.17
C GLU A 98 -14.38 10.00 5.71
N ALA A 99 -13.54 11.02 5.58
CA ALA A 99 -12.16 10.96 6.09
C ALA A 99 -12.10 10.63 7.60
N THR A 100 -13.05 11.16 8.37
CA THR A 100 -13.17 10.94 9.82
C THR A 100 -13.56 9.51 10.20
N GLU A 101 -14.05 8.72 9.26
CA GLU A 101 -14.44 7.31 9.45
C GLU A 101 -13.32 6.34 9.02
N ALA A 102 -12.21 6.86 8.52
CA ALA A 102 -11.14 6.07 7.93
C ALA A 102 -9.85 6.09 8.76
N ILE A 103 -9.14 4.96 8.72
CA ILE A 103 -7.77 4.81 9.22
C ILE A 103 -6.88 4.43 8.04
N MET A 104 -5.73 5.11 7.89
CA MET A 104 -4.66 4.72 6.98
C MET A 104 -3.57 4.02 7.78
N VAL A 105 -3.11 2.86 7.28
CA VAL A 105 -2.09 2.04 7.92
C VAL A 105 -0.96 1.81 6.93
N GLY A 106 0.27 2.12 7.32
CA GLY A 106 1.45 1.92 6.48
C GLY A 106 2.75 2.21 7.20
N ASP A 107 3.86 1.91 6.54
CA ASP A 107 5.21 1.97 7.10
C ASP A 107 5.89 3.34 6.94
N SER A 108 5.35 4.21 6.09
CA SER A 108 5.89 5.56 5.88
C SER A 108 5.19 6.59 6.76
N CYS A 109 5.88 7.19 7.73
CA CYS A 109 5.33 8.33 8.49
C CYS A 109 4.83 9.44 7.55
N LYS A 110 5.61 9.81 6.54
CA LYS A 110 5.22 10.87 5.61
C LYS A 110 4.00 10.51 4.76
N ALA A 111 3.95 9.30 4.22
CA ALA A 111 2.94 8.90 3.23
C ALA A 111 1.70 8.23 3.84
N ASP A 112 1.80 7.63 5.02
CA ASP A 112 0.73 6.81 5.61
C ASP A 112 0.26 7.35 6.97
N VAL A 113 0.99 8.32 7.54
CA VAL A 113 0.61 9.01 8.78
C VAL A 113 0.31 10.48 8.54
N ASP A 114 1.32 11.27 8.15
CA ASP A 114 1.22 12.72 8.01
C ASP A 114 0.38 13.13 6.79
N GLY A 115 0.56 12.44 5.66
CA GLY A 115 -0.20 12.67 4.43
C GLY A 115 -1.72 12.55 4.63
N PRO A 116 -2.24 11.39 5.04
CA PRO A 116 -3.67 11.20 5.29
C PRO A 116 -4.22 12.09 6.41
N ALA A 117 -3.43 12.36 7.46
CA ALA A 117 -3.85 13.23 8.56
C ALA A 117 -4.20 14.66 8.12
N ARG A 118 -3.55 15.18 7.07
CA ARG A 118 -3.84 16.52 6.53
C ARG A 118 -5.24 16.68 5.95
N ILE A 119 -5.89 15.58 5.60
CA ILE A 119 -7.27 15.59 5.08
C ILE A 119 -8.27 14.95 6.07
N GLY A 120 -7.83 14.72 7.32
CA GLY A 120 -8.70 14.21 8.39
C GLY A 120 -8.77 12.69 8.52
N ILE A 121 -8.00 11.93 7.74
CA ILE A 121 -7.87 10.47 7.94
C ILE A 121 -6.89 10.20 9.07
N ARG A 122 -7.25 9.32 10.02
CA ARG A 122 -6.34 8.93 11.09
C ARG A 122 -5.21 8.05 10.55
N GLY A 123 -3.96 8.50 10.67
CA GLY A 123 -2.78 7.70 10.32
C GLY A 123 -2.30 6.79 11.46
N VAL A 124 -1.93 5.56 11.13
CA VAL A 124 -1.32 4.57 12.04
C VAL A 124 -0.03 4.04 11.42
N HIS A 125 1.06 4.12 12.18
CA HIS A 125 2.38 3.70 11.73
C HIS A 125 2.59 2.21 11.97
N LEU A 126 2.88 1.45 10.91
CA LEU A 126 3.21 0.03 11.00
C LEU A 126 4.73 -0.15 11.07
N VAL A 127 5.24 -0.64 12.21
CA VAL A 127 6.66 -0.87 12.47
C VAL A 127 6.88 -2.35 12.78
N ARG A 128 7.18 -3.15 11.75
CA ARG A 128 7.36 -4.62 11.87
C ARG A 128 8.70 -5.03 12.48
N SER A 129 9.75 -4.25 12.26
CA SER A 129 11.09 -4.49 12.81
C SER A 129 11.89 -3.17 12.86
N GLY A 130 12.43 -2.83 14.04
CA GLY A 130 13.25 -1.62 14.24
C GLY A 130 12.72 -0.69 15.34
N GLU A 131 13.55 0.28 15.73
CA GLU A 131 13.18 1.33 16.68
C GLU A 131 12.13 2.26 16.05
N SER A 132 11.03 2.48 16.77
CA SER A 132 10.07 3.53 16.44
C SER A 132 10.80 4.88 16.52
N GLU A 133 10.93 5.57 15.39
CA GLU A 133 11.29 6.99 15.44
C GLU A 133 10.17 7.71 16.19
N SER A 134 10.53 8.23 17.36
CA SER A 134 9.62 8.82 18.34
C SER A 134 8.72 9.86 17.68
N SER A 135 7.51 9.41 17.36
CA SER A 135 6.42 10.20 16.79
C SER A 135 5.21 9.99 17.69
N SER A 136 4.44 11.05 17.91
CA SER A 136 3.16 11.00 18.64
C SER A 136 2.07 10.16 17.94
N ALA A 137 2.40 9.48 16.85
CA ALA A 137 1.50 8.65 16.09
C ALA A 137 1.24 7.31 16.81
N VAL A 138 0.02 6.80 16.65
CA VAL A 138 -0.29 5.42 17.07
C VAL A 138 0.53 4.48 16.21
N THR A 139 1.26 3.57 16.87
CA THR A 139 2.14 2.60 16.23
C THR A 139 1.63 1.20 16.51
N ILE A 140 1.68 0.33 15.50
CA ILE A 140 1.38 -1.10 15.57
C ILE A 140 2.56 -1.89 15.00
N ALA A 141 2.77 -3.12 15.45
CA ALA A 141 3.80 -4.02 14.92
C ALA A 141 3.25 -5.01 13.89
N SER A 142 1.93 -5.22 13.88
CA SER A 142 1.22 -6.16 13.02
C SER A 142 -0.11 -5.57 12.55
N LEU A 143 -0.53 -5.92 11.33
CA LEU A 143 -1.85 -5.54 10.82
C LEU A 143 -2.99 -6.16 11.64
N ALA A 144 -2.73 -7.28 12.33
CA ALA A 144 -3.73 -7.93 13.18
C ALA A 144 -4.25 -7.00 14.30
N GLU A 145 -3.42 -6.07 14.78
CA GLU A 145 -3.78 -5.12 15.84
C GLU A 145 -4.90 -4.16 15.39
N ILE A 146 -5.08 -3.93 14.08
CA ILE A 146 -6.18 -3.12 13.56
C ILE A 146 -7.53 -3.78 13.78
N VAL A 147 -7.59 -5.12 13.75
CA VAL A 147 -8.83 -5.85 14.04
C VAL A 147 -9.22 -5.63 15.50
N GLU A 148 -8.26 -5.68 16.41
CA GLU A 148 -8.48 -5.42 17.83
C GLU A 148 -8.96 -3.99 18.07
N MET A 149 -8.36 -3.01 17.38
CA MET A 149 -8.79 -1.61 17.42
C MET A 149 -10.21 -1.39 16.89
N ALA A 150 -10.67 -2.19 15.93
CA ALA A 150 -12.02 -2.07 15.37
C ALA A 150 -13.10 -2.71 16.25
N LEU A 151 -12.72 -3.59 17.18
CA LEU A 151 -13.62 -4.30 18.08
C LEU A 151 -13.76 -3.62 19.46
N GLY A 152 -12.86 -2.70 19.81
CA GLY A 152 -12.84 -1.95 21.07
C GLY A 152 -13.48 -0.57 20.95
#